data_AF-B0R1Y8-F1
#
_entry.id   AF-B0R1Y8-F1
#
_cell.length_a   1.000
_cell.length_b   1.000
_cell.length_c   1.000
_cell.angle_alpha   90.00
_cell.angle_beta   90.00
_cell.angle_gamma   90.00
#
_symmetry.space_group_name_H-M   'P 1'
#
loop_
_entity.id
_entity.type
_entity.pdbx_description
1 polymer ?
#
loop_
_entity_poly.entity_id
_entity_poly.type
_entity_poly.pdbx_seq_one_letter_code
_entity_poly.pdbx_strand_id
1 'polypeptide(L)'
;ECISLGLARTQVGASEHGQTPSSAQPPNATPSSTAPSSSGGEHPSQATPLDALLKASMPTLITHLKAFAALVPRPHQILEPASESQEARDYYSKMMECFQDALWCNQLDDIIWALSRYFVACRTLKLDLDMEASESMMSLTISALELVSWSISEGKPISSAQALHSIECIAEILQHPELSIVIGGSDHVTWFCSAIGCIHHIIQAGKVWKEEHEPFTVPKLQEMPGSNSRFDHQLQACHRISELVELLNENPSPKDEQAYLTKTSQFLREPIRRVMVGLARLPLVNGFARTPPLLWKMGWCPSPLERAQTNLPPIPLEFLKEKPVLR
;
A
#
# COMPACT_ATOMS: atom_id res chain seq x y z
N GLU A 1 -14.26 7.46 -12.91
CA GLU A 1 -14.20 8.40 -14.05
C GLU A 1 -14.29 9.88 -13.65
N CYS A 2 -15.31 10.32 -12.90
CA CYS A 2 -15.48 11.73 -12.53
C CYS A 2 -14.27 12.35 -11.82
N ILE A 3 -13.62 11.61 -10.90
CA ILE A 3 -12.41 12.08 -10.21
C ILE A 3 -11.26 12.29 -11.19
N SER A 4 -11.02 11.35 -12.10
CA SER A 4 -9.97 11.45 -13.11
C SER A 4 -10.20 12.63 -14.06
N LEU A 5 -11.45 12.83 -14.51
CA LEU A 5 -11.82 13.94 -15.40
C LEU A 5 -11.71 15.29 -14.69
N GLY A 6 -12.17 15.38 -13.44
CA GLY A 6 -12.05 16.59 -12.63
C GLY A 6 -10.60 16.95 -12.31
N LEU A 7 -9.75 15.95 -12.03
CA LEU A 7 -8.31 16.15 -11.84
C LEU A 7 -7.66 16.71 -13.11
N ALA A 8 -7.92 16.11 -14.27
CA ALA A 8 -7.38 16.57 -15.55
C ALA A 8 -7.80 18.02 -15.86
N ARG A 9 -9.08 18.36 -15.65
CA ARG A 9 -9.60 19.72 -15.86
C ARG A 9 -8.98 20.74 -14.90
N THR A 10 -8.80 20.37 -13.63
CA THR A 10 -8.17 21.23 -12.63
C THR A 10 -6.70 21.52 -13.00
N GLN A 11 -5.99 20.52 -13.52
CA GLN A 11 -4.59 20.69 -13.97
C GLN A 11 -4.46 21.54 -15.24
N VAL A 12 -5.37 21.37 -16.21
CA VAL A 12 -5.39 22.20 -17.43
C VAL A 12 -5.69 23.65 -17.10
N GLY A 13 -6.69 23.92 -16.24
CA GLY A 13 -7.00 25.28 -15.79
C GLY A 13 -5.85 25.97 -15.04
N ALA A 14 -5.06 25.19 -14.27
CA ALA A 14 -3.85 25.69 -13.63
C ALA A 14 -2.73 26.04 -14.64
N SER A 15 -2.60 25.27 -15.72
CA SER A 15 -1.61 25.49 -16.78
C SER A 15 -1.95 26.71 -17.64
N GLU A 16 -3.22 26.96 -17.92
CA GLU A 16 -3.66 28.11 -18.73
C GLU A 16 -3.49 29.44 -17.98
N HIS A 17 -3.61 29.45 -16.66
CA HIS A 17 -3.31 30.64 -15.84
C HIS A 17 -1.80 30.93 -15.71
N GLY A 18 -0.93 30.01 -16.16
CA GLY A 18 0.53 30.15 -16.14
C GLY A 18 1.16 30.58 -17.48
N GLN A 19 0.38 30.72 -18.56
CA GLN A 19 0.89 31.13 -19.88
C GLN A 19 0.33 32.50 -20.30
N THR A 20 1.05 33.57 -19.98
CA THR A 20 0.89 34.86 -20.68
C THR A 20 1.58 34.80 -22.04
N PRO A 21 0.89 35.02 -23.18
CA PRO A 21 1.56 35.12 -24.47
C PRO A 21 2.18 36.51 -24.63
N SER A 22 3.49 36.54 -24.90
CA SER A 22 4.25 37.74 -25.23
C SER A 22 4.20 38.01 -26.75
N SER A 23 4.06 39.30 -27.07
CA SER A 23 4.32 39.98 -28.35
C SER A 23 3.28 39.89 -29.48
N ALA A 24 2.60 41.03 -29.74
CA ALA A 24 2.80 41.82 -30.97
C ALA A 24 1.97 43.13 -30.93
N GLN A 25 2.64 44.26 -31.08
CA GLN A 25 2.12 45.61 -31.44
C GLN A 25 2.76 45.97 -32.82
N PRO A 26 2.37 47.04 -33.60
CA PRO A 26 1.54 48.23 -33.33
C PRO A 26 0.71 48.69 -34.59
N PRO A 27 0.42 50.00 -34.90
CA PRO A 27 0.06 51.20 -34.12
C PRO A 27 -1.26 51.91 -34.61
N ASN A 28 -1.93 52.71 -33.76
CA ASN A 28 -2.22 54.13 -34.05
C ASN A 28 -2.86 54.92 -32.88
N ALA A 29 -2.40 56.18 -32.77
CA ALA A 29 -2.71 57.35 -31.93
C ALA A 29 -4.21 57.71 -31.74
N THR A 30 -4.76 58.46 -30.76
CA THR A 30 -4.35 59.37 -29.63
C THR A 30 -5.68 59.79 -28.87
N PRO A 31 -5.75 60.76 -27.91
CA PRO A 31 -5.52 60.64 -26.47
C PRO A 31 -6.72 61.12 -25.58
N SER A 32 -6.48 61.31 -24.27
CA SER A 32 -7.34 61.90 -23.18
C SER A 32 -8.14 60.87 -22.36
N SER A 33 -8.20 60.88 -21.03
CA SER A 33 -7.72 61.75 -19.96
C SER A 33 -7.84 61.00 -18.62
N THR A 34 -6.95 61.30 -17.66
CA THR A 34 -7.10 61.19 -16.19
C THR A 34 -7.23 59.81 -15.51
N ALA A 35 -6.09 59.33 -14.98
CA ALA A 35 -5.98 58.66 -13.66
C ALA A 35 -5.63 59.76 -12.60
N PRO A 36 -5.64 59.57 -11.26
CA PRO A 36 -5.12 58.42 -10.47
C PRO A 36 -6.09 57.98 -9.32
N SER A 37 -5.90 57.01 -8.42
CA SER A 37 -4.71 56.43 -7.78
C SER A 37 -5.09 55.16 -6.98
N SER A 38 -4.23 54.15 -7.02
CA SER A 38 -3.76 53.26 -5.94
C SER A 38 -4.59 52.98 -4.66
N SER A 39 -4.79 51.70 -4.35
CA SER A 39 -4.30 51.10 -3.09
C SER A 39 -4.32 49.58 -3.17
N GLY A 40 -3.18 48.96 -2.84
CA GLY A 40 -2.90 47.54 -3.02
C GLY A 40 -3.84 46.61 -2.26
N GLY A 41 -4.34 45.61 -2.99
CA GLY A 41 -4.79 44.36 -2.41
C GLY A 41 -3.67 43.34 -2.63
N GLU A 42 -3.05 42.92 -1.54
CA GLU A 42 -2.25 41.70 -1.50
C GLU A 42 -3.14 40.56 -2.01
N HIS A 43 -2.84 40.04 -3.21
CA HIS A 43 -3.47 38.83 -3.71
C HIS A 43 -3.01 37.68 -2.81
N PRO A 44 -3.89 37.02 -2.03
CA PRO A 44 -3.55 35.71 -1.51
C PRO A 44 -3.36 34.80 -2.71
N SER A 45 -2.24 34.07 -2.73
CA SER A 45 -1.90 33.04 -3.71
C SER A 45 -3.16 32.32 -4.18
N GLN A 46 -3.62 32.62 -5.40
CA GLN A 46 -4.85 32.06 -5.94
C GLN A 46 -4.64 30.55 -6.07
N ALA A 47 -5.15 29.79 -5.10
CA ALA A 47 -5.37 28.38 -5.26
C ALA A 47 -6.29 28.22 -6.47
N THR A 48 -5.83 27.49 -7.48
CA THR A 48 -6.62 27.19 -8.68
C THR A 48 -7.98 26.66 -8.22
N PRO A 49 -9.11 27.25 -8.64
CA PRO A 49 -10.42 26.81 -8.18
C PRO A 49 -10.62 25.35 -8.57
N LEU A 50 -10.90 24.51 -7.57
CA LEU A 50 -11.13 23.07 -7.77
C LEU A 50 -12.33 22.87 -8.70
N ASP A 51 -12.19 21.98 -9.69
CA ASP A 51 -13.28 21.68 -10.62
C ASP A 51 -14.55 21.22 -9.87
N ALA A 52 -15.71 21.72 -10.28
CA ALA A 52 -16.98 21.45 -9.60
C ALA A 52 -17.31 19.96 -9.59
N LEU A 53 -16.92 19.23 -10.65
CA LEU A 53 -17.08 17.78 -10.73
C LEU A 53 -16.22 17.06 -9.69
N LEU A 54 -14.96 17.50 -9.52
CA LEU A 54 -14.06 16.91 -8.54
C LEU A 54 -14.59 17.15 -7.12
N LYS A 55 -14.99 18.39 -6.82
CA LYS A 55 -15.56 18.79 -5.53
C LYS A 55 -16.80 17.99 -5.14
N ALA A 56 -17.68 17.69 -6.10
CA ALA A 56 -18.86 16.87 -5.87
C ALA A 56 -18.55 15.37 -5.77
N SER A 57 -17.63 14.87 -6.59
CA SER A 57 -17.33 13.44 -6.69
C SER A 57 -16.59 12.87 -5.47
N MET A 58 -15.76 13.66 -4.80
CA MET A 58 -14.98 13.20 -3.64
C MET A 58 -15.87 12.78 -2.46
N PRO A 59 -16.80 13.61 -1.93
CA PRO A 59 -17.71 13.19 -0.87
C PRO A 59 -18.61 12.01 -1.25
N THR A 60 -19.06 11.96 -2.51
CA THR A 60 -19.87 10.84 -3.03
C THR A 60 -19.09 9.54 -3.01
N LEU A 61 -17.81 9.54 -3.44
CA LEU A 61 -16.95 8.38 -3.33
C LEU A 61 -16.82 7.92 -1.89
N ILE A 62 -16.55 8.84 -0.95
CA ILE A 62 -16.41 8.49 0.47
C ILE A 62 -17.70 7.87 1.02
N THR A 63 -18.86 8.39 0.64
CA THR A 63 -20.16 7.84 1.07
C THR A 63 -20.36 6.42 0.54
N HIS A 64 -20.10 6.19 -0.74
CA HIS A 64 -20.21 4.84 -1.34
C HIS A 64 -19.18 3.88 -0.73
N LEU A 65 -17.96 4.34 -0.49
CA LEU A 65 -16.90 3.58 0.15
C LEU A 65 -17.28 3.16 1.57
N LYS A 66 -17.79 4.09 2.40
CA LYS A 66 -18.25 3.79 3.77
C LYS A 66 -19.42 2.78 3.74
N ALA A 67 -20.37 2.95 2.83
CA ALA A 67 -21.50 2.02 2.68
C ALA A 67 -21.04 0.62 2.25
N PHE A 68 -20.13 0.52 1.30
CA PHE A 68 -19.62 -0.77 0.83
C PHE A 68 -18.71 -1.44 1.88
N ALA A 69 -17.88 -0.68 2.60
CA ALA A 69 -17.08 -1.18 3.70
C ALA A 69 -17.90 -1.70 4.89
N ALA A 70 -19.18 -1.32 5.00
CA ALA A 70 -20.10 -1.89 5.98
C ALA A 70 -20.61 -3.30 5.58
N LEU A 71 -20.47 -3.68 4.31
CA LEU A 71 -20.81 -5.01 3.81
C LEU A 71 -19.67 -6.02 4.02
N VAL A 72 -18.44 -5.55 4.27
CA VAL A 72 -17.29 -6.40 4.54
C VAL A 72 -17.47 -7.08 5.91
N PRO A 73 -17.24 -8.41 6.02
CA PRO A 73 -17.26 -9.11 7.29
C PRO A 73 -16.36 -8.45 8.36
N ARG A 74 -16.89 -8.31 9.58
CA ARG A 74 -16.20 -7.74 10.76
C ARG A 74 -16.37 -8.66 11.98
N PRO A 75 -15.41 -8.71 12.91
CA PRO A 75 -14.07 -8.11 12.83
C PRO A 75 -13.19 -8.83 11.81
N HIS A 76 -12.21 -8.12 11.25
CA HIS A 76 -11.28 -8.71 10.28
C HIS A 76 -10.38 -9.76 10.92
N GLN A 77 -10.29 -10.93 10.28
CA GLN A 77 -9.34 -11.99 10.62
C GLN A 77 -8.43 -12.27 9.43
N ILE A 78 -7.27 -12.88 9.67
CA ILE A 78 -6.39 -13.28 8.57
C ILE A 78 -7.06 -14.43 7.81
N LEU A 79 -7.03 -14.36 6.48
CA LEU A 79 -7.70 -15.31 5.62
C LEU A 79 -6.95 -16.65 5.58
N GLU A 80 -7.26 -17.54 6.52
CA GLU A 80 -6.66 -18.88 6.62
C GLU A 80 -7.71 -20.01 6.58
N PRO A 81 -7.59 -20.99 5.66
CA PRO A 81 -8.57 -22.07 5.53
C PRO A 81 -8.68 -23.00 6.75
N ALA A 82 -7.60 -23.13 7.52
CA ALA A 82 -7.45 -24.11 8.60
C ALA A 82 -7.21 -23.46 9.97
N SER A 83 -7.89 -22.33 10.24
CA SER A 83 -7.76 -21.67 11.54
C SER A 83 -8.45 -22.44 12.67
N GLU A 84 -7.82 -22.50 13.84
CA GLU A 84 -8.38 -23.13 15.04
C GLU A 84 -9.50 -22.28 15.68
N SER A 85 -9.44 -20.95 15.51
CA SER A 85 -10.44 -20.02 16.04
C SER A 85 -11.78 -20.16 15.30
N GLN A 86 -12.89 -20.16 16.05
CA GLN A 86 -14.22 -20.16 15.44
C GLN A 86 -14.49 -18.84 14.72
N GLU A 87 -14.08 -17.71 15.30
CA GLU A 87 -14.24 -16.38 14.70
C GLU A 87 -13.52 -16.26 13.36
N ALA A 88 -12.31 -16.81 13.27
CA ALA A 88 -11.53 -16.85 12.03
C ALA A 88 -12.19 -17.74 10.96
N ARG A 89 -12.76 -18.89 11.35
CA ARG A 89 -13.50 -19.77 10.43
C ARG A 89 -14.79 -19.12 9.92
N ASP A 90 -15.53 -18.44 10.79
CA ASP A 90 -16.74 -17.72 10.41
C ASP A 90 -16.42 -16.54 9.48
N TYR A 91 -15.34 -15.81 9.78
CA TYR A 91 -14.83 -14.74 8.91
C TYR A 91 -14.44 -15.30 7.53
N TYR A 92 -13.66 -16.37 7.49
CA TYR A 92 -13.23 -17.03 6.26
C TYR A 92 -14.44 -17.43 5.41
N SER A 93 -15.44 -18.12 5.99
CA SER A 93 -16.65 -18.54 5.27
C SER A 93 -17.38 -17.36 4.63
N LYS A 94 -17.60 -16.27 5.38
CA LYS A 94 -18.28 -15.07 4.87
C LYS A 94 -17.48 -14.39 3.75
N MET A 95 -16.16 -14.30 3.91
CA MET A 95 -15.29 -13.76 2.87
C MET A 95 -15.32 -14.61 1.59
N MET A 96 -15.38 -15.94 1.72
CA MET A 96 -15.52 -16.84 0.58
C MET A 96 -16.85 -16.64 -0.17
N GLU A 97 -17.95 -16.38 0.55
CA GLU A 97 -19.23 -16.02 -0.07
C GLU A 97 -19.11 -14.72 -0.86
N CYS A 98 -18.48 -13.68 -0.31
CA CYS A 98 -18.22 -12.41 -1.01
C CYS A 98 -17.36 -12.61 -2.27
N PHE A 99 -16.28 -13.38 -2.17
CA PHE A 99 -15.36 -13.61 -3.31
C PHE A 99 -15.96 -14.50 -4.41
N GLN A 100 -17.02 -15.26 -4.10
CA GLN A 100 -17.78 -16.01 -5.11
C GLN A 100 -18.82 -15.16 -5.82
N ASP A 101 -19.25 -14.03 -5.24
CA ASP A 101 -20.16 -13.09 -5.87
C ASP A 101 -19.42 -12.16 -6.84
N ALA A 102 -19.64 -12.37 -8.14
CA ALA A 102 -19.06 -11.57 -9.20
C ALA A 102 -19.49 -10.09 -9.16
N LEU A 103 -20.73 -9.79 -8.72
CA LEU A 103 -21.19 -8.40 -8.61
C LEU A 103 -20.44 -7.68 -7.49
N TRP A 104 -20.28 -8.36 -6.35
CA TRP A 104 -19.51 -7.83 -5.23
C TRP A 104 -18.04 -7.58 -5.63
N CYS A 105 -17.41 -8.54 -6.32
CA CYS A 105 -16.03 -8.41 -6.78
C CYS A 105 -15.83 -7.25 -7.76
N ASN A 106 -16.76 -7.04 -8.69
CA ASN A 106 -16.71 -5.93 -9.65
C ASN A 106 -16.90 -4.59 -8.95
N GLN A 107 -17.87 -4.49 -8.03
CA GLN A 107 -18.08 -3.28 -7.22
C GLN A 107 -16.86 -2.93 -6.37
N LEU A 108 -16.21 -3.94 -5.80
CA LEU A 108 -14.96 -3.74 -5.08
C LEU A 108 -13.88 -3.16 -5.99
N ASP A 109 -13.67 -3.72 -7.18
CA ASP A 109 -12.67 -3.21 -8.14
C ASP A 109 -12.97 -1.75 -8.56
N ASP A 110 -14.23 -1.43 -8.85
CA ASP A 110 -14.66 -0.07 -9.21
C ASP A 110 -14.34 0.94 -8.10
N ILE A 111 -14.60 0.57 -6.83
CA ILE A 111 -14.31 1.41 -5.67
C ILE A 111 -12.80 1.56 -5.47
N ILE A 112 -12.03 0.48 -5.59
CA ILE A 112 -10.57 0.49 -5.42
C ILE A 112 -9.89 1.32 -6.49
N TRP A 113 -10.36 1.22 -7.73
CA TRP A 113 -9.90 2.07 -8.81
C TRP A 113 -10.21 3.55 -8.53
N ALA A 114 -11.45 3.86 -8.12
CA ALA A 114 -11.84 5.22 -7.78
C ALA A 114 -11.04 5.78 -6.59
N LEU A 115 -10.77 4.95 -5.57
CA LEU A 115 -9.96 5.27 -4.41
C LEU A 115 -8.50 5.56 -4.78
N SER A 116 -7.93 4.78 -5.69
CA SER A 116 -6.59 5.05 -6.23
C SER A 116 -6.52 6.41 -6.93
N ARG A 117 -7.58 6.80 -7.65
CA ARG A 117 -7.66 8.14 -8.28
C ARG A 117 -7.87 9.25 -7.25
N TYR A 118 -8.61 8.98 -6.18
CA TYR A 118 -8.76 9.90 -5.06
C TYR A 118 -7.42 10.21 -4.39
N PHE A 119 -6.60 9.19 -4.07
CA PHE A 119 -5.27 9.41 -3.49
C PHE A 119 -4.36 10.23 -4.41
N VAL A 120 -4.37 9.93 -5.71
CA VAL A 120 -3.62 10.72 -6.69
C VAL A 120 -4.09 12.18 -6.73
N ALA A 121 -5.40 12.42 -6.69
CA ALA A 121 -5.96 13.77 -6.67
C ALA A 121 -5.54 14.53 -5.40
N CYS A 122 -5.67 13.92 -4.22
CA CYS A 122 -5.27 14.52 -2.96
C CYS A 122 -3.78 14.86 -2.94
N ARG A 123 -2.90 13.95 -3.39
CA ARG A 123 -1.46 14.21 -3.49
C ARG A 123 -1.15 15.36 -4.46
N THR A 124 -1.78 15.35 -5.63
CA THR A 124 -1.46 16.28 -6.71
C THR A 124 -1.94 17.71 -6.42
N LEU A 125 -3.12 17.81 -5.81
CA LEU A 125 -3.75 19.07 -5.48
C LEU A 125 -3.52 19.51 -4.03
N LYS A 126 -2.77 18.72 -3.25
CA LYS A 126 -2.51 18.92 -1.82
C LYS A 126 -3.80 19.11 -1.02
N LEU A 127 -4.78 18.25 -1.28
CA LEU A 127 -6.06 18.22 -0.55
C LEU A 127 -5.94 17.30 0.65
N ASP A 128 -6.64 17.65 1.72
CA ASP A 128 -6.73 16.82 2.91
C ASP A 128 -7.48 15.51 2.61
N LEU A 129 -7.00 14.42 3.20
CA LEU A 129 -7.71 13.15 3.18
C LEU A 129 -8.83 13.15 4.22
N ASP A 130 -9.94 12.48 3.90
CA ASP A 130 -10.96 12.17 4.90
C ASP A 130 -10.46 11.03 5.80
N MET A 131 -9.81 11.42 6.90
CA MET A 131 -9.28 10.47 7.87
C MET A 131 -10.38 9.74 8.66
N GLU A 132 -11.62 10.22 8.69
CA GLU A 132 -12.76 9.47 9.25
C GLU A 132 -13.09 8.24 8.40
N ALA A 133 -12.74 8.26 7.11
CA ALA A 133 -12.92 7.16 6.18
C ALA A 133 -11.71 6.20 6.13
N SER A 134 -10.64 6.47 6.87
CA SER A 134 -9.37 5.73 6.78
C SER A 134 -9.53 4.22 7.01
N GLU A 135 -10.30 3.81 8.03
CA GLU A 135 -10.61 2.41 8.32
C GLU A 135 -11.32 1.74 7.14
N SER A 136 -12.34 2.39 6.57
CA SER A 136 -13.05 1.89 5.40
C SER A 136 -12.15 1.78 4.16
N MET A 137 -11.27 2.76 3.93
CA MET A 137 -10.31 2.74 2.80
C MET A 137 -9.36 1.55 2.90
N MET A 138 -8.80 1.32 4.09
CA MET A 138 -7.89 0.21 4.32
C MET A 138 -8.62 -1.14 4.28
N SER A 139 -9.78 -1.27 4.93
CA SER A 139 -10.57 -2.52 4.92
C SER A 139 -10.85 -2.99 3.50
N LEU A 140 -11.33 -2.10 2.62
CA LEU A 140 -11.59 -2.45 1.23
C LEU A 140 -10.30 -2.77 0.47
N THR A 141 -9.23 -2.00 0.71
CA THR A 141 -7.95 -2.24 0.04
C THR A 141 -7.34 -3.59 0.41
N ILE A 142 -7.42 -3.98 1.68
CA ILE A 142 -6.98 -5.30 2.13
C ILE A 142 -7.87 -6.39 1.55
N SER A 143 -9.19 -6.24 1.58
CA SER A 143 -10.10 -7.22 0.96
C SER A 143 -9.87 -7.39 -0.54
N ALA A 144 -9.52 -6.32 -1.26
CA ALA A 144 -9.20 -6.37 -2.68
C ALA A 144 -7.86 -7.06 -2.95
N LEU A 145 -6.89 -6.93 -2.05
CA LEU A 145 -5.62 -7.64 -2.11
C LEU A 145 -5.78 -9.13 -1.76
N GLU A 146 -6.62 -9.43 -0.76
CA GLU A 146 -7.00 -10.80 -0.38
C GLU A 146 -7.74 -11.51 -1.51
N LEU A 147 -8.65 -10.82 -2.21
CA LEU A 147 -9.34 -11.35 -3.39
C LEU A 147 -8.35 -11.75 -4.49
N VAL A 148 -7.32 -10.93 -4.73
CA VAL A 148 -6.25 -11.25 -5.70
C VAL A 148 -5.49 -12.49 -5.27
N SER A 149 -5.04 -12.54 -4.02
CA SER A 149 -4.32 -13.67 -3.44
C SER A 149 -5.15 -14.96 -3.51
N TRP A 150 -6.42 -14.91 -3.15
CA TRP A 150 -7.34 -16.04 -3.18
C TRP A 150 -7.66 -16.51 -4.61
N SER A 151 -7.87 -15.58 -5.53
CA SER A 151 -8.14 -15.95 -6.94
C SER A 151 -6.96 -16.72 -7.53
N ILE A 152 -5.73 -16.33 -7.15
CA ILE A 152 -4.51 -17.03 -7.53
C ILE A 152 -4.42 -18.42 -6.89
N SER A 153 -4.72 -18.58 -5.59
CA SER A 153 -4.67 -19.91 -4.95
C SER A 153 -5.68 -20.89 -5.53
N GLU A 154 -6.89 -20.41 -5.84
CA GLU A 154 -7.97 -21.24 -6.39
C GLU A 154 -7.88 -21.42 -7.91
N GLY A 155 -6.90 -20.79 -8.57
CA GLY A 155 -6.78 -20.82 -10.03
C GLY A 155 -7.94 -20.16 -10.77
N LYS A 156 -8.64 -19.21 -10.12
CA LYS A 156 -9.75 -18.46 -10.73
C LYS A 156 -9.21 -17.33 -11.61
N PRO A 157 -9.90 -17.00 -12.72
CA PRO A 157 -9.48 -15.93 -13.60
C PRO A 157 -9.64 -14.58 -12.89
N ILE A 158 -8.54 -13.85 -12.74
CA ILE A 158 -8.54 -12.46 -12.28
C ILE A 158 -8.04 -11.54 -13.38
N SER A 159 -8.68 -10.38 -13.53
CA SER A 159 -8.24 -9.36 -14.49
C SER A 159 -6.89 -8.78 -14.09
N SER A 160 -6.01 -8.56 -15.06
CA SER A 160 -4.74 -7.86 -14.84
C SER A 160 -4.96 -6.44 -14.31
N ALA A 161 -6.04 -5.79 -14.73
CA ALA A 161 -6.43 -4.47 -14.24
C ALA A 161 -6.81 -4.53 -12.75
N GLN A 162 -7.61 -5.51 -12.35
CA GLN A 162 -8.04 -5.68 -10.96
C GLN A 162 -6.85 -5.97 -10.04
N ALA A 163 -5.94 -6.85 -10.45
CA ALA A 163 -4.70 -7.08 -9.70
C ALA A 163 -3.84 -5.81 -9.57
N LEU A 164 -3.72 -5.04 -10.66
CA LEU A 164 -2.99 -3.78 -10.64
C LEU A 164 -3.65 -2.75 -9.71
N HIS A 165 -4.97 -2.56 -9.79
CA HIS A 165 -5.71 -1.62 -8.96
C HIS A 165 -5.54 -1.91 -7.47
N SER A 166 -5.67 -3.18 -7.05
CA SER A 166 -5.47 -3.58 -5.66
C SER A 166 -4.05 -3.26 -5.15
N ILE A 167 -3.02 -3.60 -5.94
CA ILE A 167 -1.62 -3.39 -5.57
C ILE A 167 -1.23 -1.90 -5.61
N GLU A 168 -1.73 -1.14 -6.59
CA GLU A 168 -1.55 0.31 -6.63
C GLU A 168 -2.18 0.98 -5.41
N CYS A 169 -3.42 0.61 -5.06
CA CYS A 169 -4.15 1.22 -3.97
C CYS A 169 -3.43 1.04 -2.62
N ILE A 170 -2.99 -0.18 -2.30
CA ILE A 170 -2.23 -0.42 -1.06
C ILE A 170 -0.87 0.30 -1.08
N ALA A 171 -0.22 0.40 -2.23
CA ALA A 171 1.01 1.17 -2.36
C ALA A 171 0.81 2.67 -2.12
N GLU A 172 -0.33 3.24 -2.52
CA GLU A 172 -0.66 4.64 -2.22
C GLU A 172 -0.95 4.85 -0.72
N ILE A 173 -1.69 3.93 -0.08
CA ILE A 173 -1.93 3.94 1.37
C ILE A 173 -0.61 3.95 2.15
N LEU A 174 0.32 3.05 1.79
CA LEU A 174 1.62 2.92 2.46
C LEU A 174 2.57 4.10 2.21
N GLN A 175 2.37 4.85 1.12
CA GLN A 175 3.13 6.06 0.83
C GLN A 175 2.58 7.29 1.55
N HIS A 176 1.30 7.28 1.95
CA HIS A 176 0.71 8.37 2.70
C HIS A 176 1.08 8.25 4.19
N PRO A 177 1.81 9.22 4.79
CA PRO A 177 2.32 9.10 6.15
C PRO A 177 1.23 8.82 7.20
N GLU A 178 0.10 9.54 7.11
CA GLU A 178 -1.00 9.37 8.08
C GLU A 178 -1.65 8.00 8.00
N LEU A 179 -2.00 7.52 6.79
CA LEU A 179 -2.60 6.20 6.60
C LEU A 179 -1.61 5.08 6.93
N SER A 180 -0.32 5.26 6.60
CA SER A 180 0.74 4.32 6.96
C SER A 180 0.89 4.16 8.47
N ILE A 181 0.66 5.21 9.26
CA ILE A 181 0.66 5.12 10.72
C ILE A 181 -0.55 4.32 11.20
N VAL A 182 -1.74 4.56 10.62
CA VAL A 182 -2.97 3.86 11.02
C VAL A 182 -2.86 2.35 10.75
N ILE A 183 -2.40 1.93 9.57
CA ILE A 183 -2.23 0.50 9.24
C ILE A 183 -1.12 -0.15 10.08
N GLY A 184 -0.09 0.60 10.45
CA GLY A 184 1.00 0.16 11.32
C GLY A 184 0.64 0.12 12.82
N GLY A 185 -0.57 0.55 13.18
CA GLY A 185 -1.05 0.57 14.56
C GLY A 185 -1.31 -0.82 15.14
N SER A 186 -1.34 -0.90 16.48
CA SER A 186 -1.65 -2.15 17.19
C SER A 186 -3.04 -2.70 16.92
N ASP A 187 -3.96 -1.85 16.47
CA ASP A 187 -5.37 -2.20 16.28
C ASP A 187 -5.60 -2.92 14.94
N HIS A 188 -4.71 -2.71 13.96
CA HIS A 188 -4.82 -3.24 12.60
C HIS A 188 -3.79 -4.35 12.30
N VAL A 189 -3.34 -5.07 13.33
CA VAL A 189 -2.33 -6.14 13.18
C VAL A 189 -2.77 -7.19 12.16
N THR A 190 -4.04 -7.62 12.17
CA THR A 190 -4.53 -8.63 11.22
C THR A 190 -4.48 -8.12 9.77
N TRP A 191 -4.75 -6.83 9.55
CA TRP A 191 -4.75 -6.20 8.21
C TRP A 191 -3.35 -6.16 7.63
N PHE A 192 -2.40 -5.74 8.47
CA PHE A 192 -1.00 -5.69 8.13
C PHE A 192 -0.44 -7.09 7.83
N CYS A 193 -0.75 -8.09 8.67
CA CYS A 193 -0.35 -9.48 8.42
C CYS A 193 -0.96 -10.04 7.12
N SER A 194 -2.25 -9.76 6.85
CA SER A 194 -2.89 -10.09 5.57
C SER A 194 -2.19 -9.43 4.39
N ALA A 195 -1.82 -8.16 4.48
CA ALA A 195 -1.12 -7.44 3.41
C ALA A 195 0.23 -8.09 3.05
N ILE A 196 1.05 -8.41 4.06
CA ILE A 196 2.32 -9.12 3.85
C ILE A 196 2.07 -10.52 3.28
N GLY A 197 1.14 -11.27 3.87
CA GLY A 197 0.80 -12.62 3.42
C GLY A 197 0.38 -12.66 1.96
N CYS A 198 -0.49 -11.73 1.55
CA CYS A 198 -0.97 -11.66 0.17
C CYS A 198 0.13 -11.28 -0.81
N ILE A 199 0.96 -10.27 -0.52
CA ILE A 199 2.05 -9.87 -1.41
C ILE A 199 3.09 -10.98 -1.56
N HIS A 200 3.42 -11.63 -0.45
CA HIS A 200 4.31 -12.80 -0.44
C HIS A 200 3.76 -13.93 -1.31
N HIS A 201 2.48 -14.28 -1.13
CA HIS A 201 1.82 -15.31 -1.94
C HIS A 201 1.74 -14.94 -3.43
N ILE A 202 1.39 -13.70 -3.77
CA ILE A 202 1.34 -13.22 -5.17
C ILE A 202 2.72 -13.39 -5.85
N ILE A 203 3.80 -13.06 -5.15
CA ILE A 203 5.17 -13.22 -5.67
C ILE A 203 5.54 -14.69 -5.83
N GLN A 204 5.20 -15.53 -4.86
CA GLN A 204 5.45 -16.98 -4.92
C GLN A 204 4.71 -17.64 -6.10
N ALA A 205 3.42 -17.34 -6.25
CA ALA A 205 2.59 -17.88 -7.32
C ALA A 205 3.03 -17.43 -8.72
N GLY A 206 3.63 -16.24 -8.83
CA GLY A 206 4.25 -15.75 -10.07
C GLY A 206 5.47 -16.54 -10.55
N LYS A 207 5.86 -17.64 -9.87
CA LYS A 207 7.07 -18.44 -10.12
C LYS A 207 8.36 -17.59 -10.12
N VAL A 208 8.32 -16.47 -9.39
CA VAL A 208 9.47 -15.60 -9.16
C VAL A 208 10.40 -16.23 -8.12
N TRP A 209 9.86 -17.05 -7.23
CA TRP A 209 10.63 -17.76 -6.21
C TRP A 209 11.49 -18.88 -6.82
N LYS A 210 12.79 -18.87 -6.55
CA LYS A 210 13.66 -20.02 -6.84
C LYS A 210 13.32 -21.14 -5.85
N GLU A 211 13.09 -22.35 -6.33
CA GLU A 211 12.98 -23.56 -5.50
C GLU A 211 14.24 -23.81 -4.63
N GLU A 212 15.34 -23.09 -4.90
CA GLU A 212 16.63 -23.19 -4.18
C GLU A 212 16.77 -22.31 -2.93
N HIS A 213 15.83 -21.41 -2.63
CA HIS A 213 15.89 -20.66 -1.36
C HIS A 213 15.37 -21.55 -0.22
N GLU A 214 16.28 -22.16 0.55
CA GLU A 214 15.91 -22.69 1.86
C GLU A 214 15.31 -21.54 2.70
N PRO A 215 14.06 -21.67 3.19
CA PRO A 215 13.48 -20.66 4.06
C PRO A 215 14.39 -20.48 5.28
N PHE A 216 14.94 -19.27 5.45
CA PHE A 216 15.78 -19.02 6.60
C PHE A 216 14.90 -19.12 7.85
N THR A 217 15.21 -20.08 8.70
CA THR A 217 14.43 -20.32 9.91
C THR A 217 15.03 -19.44 11.01
N VAL A 218 14.34 -18.36 11.39
CA VAL A 218 14.58 -17.73 12.70
C VAL A 218 14.46 -18.86 13.73
N PRO A 219 15.41 -19.01 14.67
CA PRO A 219 15.35 -20.08 15.66
C PRO A 219 13.95 -20.12 16.24
N LYS A 220 13.26 -21.27 16.11
CA LYS A 220 11.96 -21.47 16.75
C LYS A 220 12.17 -21.09 18.20
N LEU A 221 11.49 -20.04 18.66
CA LEU A 221 11.37 -19.85 20.09
C LEU A 221 10.81 -21.16 20.61
N GLN A 222 11.48 -21.75 21.60
CA GLN A 222 10.95 -22.89 22.34
C GLN A 222 9.48 -22.62 22.58
N GLU A 223 8.62 -23.57 22.18
CA GLU A 223 7.16 -23.47 22.30
C GLU A 223 6.83 -22.96 23.70
N MET A 224 6.60 -21.65 23.80
CA MET A 224 6.29 -21.02 25.07
C MET A 224 4.88 -21.51 25.41
N PRO A 225 4.67 -22.11 26.59
CA PRO A 225 3.36 -22.63 26.97
C PRO A 225 2.36 -21.46 26.99
N GLY A 226 1.47 -21.44 26.00
CA GLY A 226 0.54 -20.34 25.72
C GLY A 226 0.80 -19.58 24.43
N SER A 227 1.18 -20.26 23.32
CA SER A 227 1.21 -19.69 21.97
C SER A 227 -0.08 -18.91 21.73
N ASN A 228 0.06 -17.60 21.64
CA ASN A 228 -1.03 -16.69 21.37
C ASN A 228 -1.08 -16.58 19.86
N SER A 229 -2.14 -17.11 19.22
CA SER A 229 -2.25 -17.18 17.75
C SER A 229 -1.90 -15.86 17.07
N ARG A 230 -2.22 -14.72 17.72
CA ARG A 230 -1.84 -13.38 17.27
C ARG A 230 -0.33 -13.18 17.10
N PHE A 231 0.49 -13.63 18.06
CA PHE A 231 1.94 -13.50 18.00
C PHE A 231 2.52 -14.37 16.89
N ASP A 232 1.97 -15.57 16.68
CA ASP A 232 2.43 -16.48 15.63
C ASP A 232 2.21 -15.88 14.24
N HIS A 233 1.05 -15.26 13.99
CA HIS A 233 0.80 -14.53 12.75
C HIS A 233 1.73 -13.33 12.57
N GLN A 234 2.02 -12.59 13.65
CA GLN A 234 2.96 -11.47 13.60
C GLN A 234 4.38 -11.94 13.27
N LEU A 235 4.82 -13.04 13.88
CA LEU A 235 6.11 -13.64 13.62
C LEU A 235 6.19 -14.14 12.18
N GLN A 236 5.15 -14.82 11.67
CA GLN A 236 5.07 -15.25 10.28
C GLN A 236 5.15 -14.06 9.31
N ALA A 237 4.49 -12.94 9.62
CA ALA A 237 4.61 -11.71 8.84
C ALA A 237 6.04 -11.14 8.88
N CYS A 238 6.74 -11.21 10.02
CA CYS A 238 8.15 -10.84 10.15
C CYS A 238 9.07 -11.69 9.27
N HIS A 239 8.82 -13.00 9.18
CA HIS A 239 9.56 -13.89 8.28
C HIS A 239 9.34 -13.50 6.82
N ARG A 240 8.07 -13.44 6.41
CA ARG A 240 7.69 -13.09 5.03
C ARG A 240 8.28 -11.75 4.60
N ILE A 241 8.25 -10.71 5.44
CA ILE A 241 8.81 -9.41 5.04
C ILE A 241 10.32 -9.43 4.86
N SER A 242 11.03 -10.24 5.63
CA SER A 242 12.48 -10.36 5.54
C SER A 242 12.87 -11.04 4.23
N GLU A 243 12.15 -12.10 3.84
CA GLU A 243 12.34 -12.73 2.54
C GLU A 243 11.99 -11.78 1.38
N LEU A 244 10.90 -11.00 1.52
CA LEU A 244 10.55 -9.97 0.53
C LEU A 244 11.67 -8.92 0.39
N VAL A 245 12.26 -8.47 1.49
CA VAL A 245 13.38 -7.50 1.46
C VAL A 245 14.64 -8.12 0.85
N GLU A 246 14.92 -9.39 1.10
CA GLU A 246 16.02 -10.11 0.45
C GLU A 246 15.85 -10.13 -1.07
N LEU A 247 14.64 -10.42 -1.56
CA LEU A 247 14.31 -10.36 -2.98
C LEU A 247 14.51 -8.96 -3.59
N LEU A 248 14.24 -7.88 -2.84
CA LEU A 248 14.51 -6.51 -3.30
C LEU A 248 16.02 -6.24 -3.46
N ASN A 249 16.84 -6.85 -2.62
CA ASN A 249 18.28 -6.63 -2.55
C ASN A 249 19.08 -7.52 -3.51
N GLU A 250 18.45 -8.55 -4.09
CA GLU A 250 19.06 -9.32 -5.18
C GLU A 250 19.36 -8.40 -6.37
N ASN A 251 20.64 -8.03 -6.52
CA ASN A 251 21.09 -7.20 -7.63
C ASN A 251 20.76 -7.88 -8.97
N PRO A 252 20.09 -7.20 -9.92
CA PRO A 252 19.99 -7.69 -11.27
C PRO A 252 21.40 -7.62 -11.89
N SER A 253 22.16 -8.70 -11.75
CA SER A 253 23.36 -8.92 -12.54
C SER A 253 22.96 -8.85 -14.01
N PRO A 254 23.64 -8.05 -14.86
CA PRO A 254 23.26 -7.88 -16.26
C PRO A 254 23.43 -9.14 -17.11
N LYS A 255 23.94 -10.25 -16.53
CA LYS A 255 24.10 -11.54 -17.19
C LYS A 255 23.06 -12.58 -16.78
N ASP A 256 22.26 -12.29 -15.75
CA ASP A 256 21.25 -13.22 -15.26
C ASP A 256 19.88 -12.76 -15.77
N GLU A 257 19.26 -13.60 -16.60
CA GLU A 257 17.83 -13.50 -16.95
C GLU A 257 16.91 -13.60 -15.70
N GLN A 258 17.49 -13.79 -14.51
CA GLN A 258 16.90 -14.11 -13.21
C GLN A 258 16.69 -12.92 -12.26
N ALA A 259 16.64 -11.66 -12.72
CA ALA A 259 16.17 -10.60 -11.82
C ALA A 259 14.72 -10.93 -11.38
N TYR A 260 14.40 -10.94 -10.09
CA TYR A 260 13.05 -11.29 -9.60
C TYR A 260 11.92 -10.52 -10.36
N LEU A 261 12.20 -9.27 -10.71
CA LEU A 261 11.32 -8.40 -11.50
C LEU A 261 11.15 -8.83 -12.97
N THR A 262 12.07 -9.57 -13.59
CA THR A 262 11.99 -9.99 -15.02
C THR A 262 10.91 -11.02 -15.29
N LYS A 263 10.57 -11.88 -14.31
CA LYS A 263 9.49 -12.87 -14.44
C LYS A 263 8.12 -12.31 -14.07
N THR A 264 8.05 -11.32 -13.19
CA THR A 264 6.82 -10.59 -12.90
C THR A 264 6.40 -9.76 -14.12
N SER A 265 5.10 -9.76 -14.44
CA SER A 265 4.55 -8.88 -15.46
C SER A 265 5.02 -7.45 -15.25
N GLN A 266 5.55 -6.83 -16.30
CA GLN A 266 6.25 -5.54 -16.23
C GLN A 266 5.42 -4.44 -15.55
N PHE A 267 4.09 -4.49 -15.68
CA PHE A 267 3.17 -3.51 -15.09
C PHE A 267 3.01 -3.64 -13.56
N LEU A 268 3.23 -4.82 -12.97
CA LEU A 268 3.14 -5.05 -11.51
C LEU A 268 4.46 -4.80 -10.78
N ARG A 269 5.56 -4.77 -11.54
CA ARG A 269 6.93 -4.67 -11.05
C ARG A 269 7.12 -3.52 -10.05
N GLU A 270 6.82 -2.30 -10.48
CA GLU A 270 7.01 -1.10 -9.67
C GLU A 270 5.98 -1.00 -8.54
N PRO A 271 4.67 -1.21 -8.77
CA PRO A 271 3.69 -1.27 -7.68
C PRO A 271 4.08 -2.22 -6.56
N ILE A 272 4.46 -3.47 -6.86
CA ILE A 272 4.89 -4.46 -5.87
C ILE A 272 6.11 -3.97 -5.09
N ARG A 273 7.12 -3.42 -5.78
CA ARG A 273 8.31 -2.86 -5.13
C ARG A 273 7.95 -1.77 -4.13
N ARG A 274 7.03 -0.85 -4.49
CA ARG A 274 6.55 0.20 -3.57
C ARG A 274 5.86 -0.39 -2.35
N VAL A 275 5.02 -1.42 -2.53
CA VAL A 275 4.34 -2.10 -1.42
C VAL A 275 5.35 -2.76 -0.49
N MET A 276 6.32 -3.53 -1.01
CA MET A 276 7.33 -4.21 -0.21
C MET A 276 8.13 -3.22 0.64
N VAL A 277 8.59 -2.11 0.04
CA VAL A 277 9.30 -1.04 0.77
C VAL A 277 8.40 -0.36 1.81
N GLY A 278 7.13 -0.12 1.47
CA GLY A 278 6.15 0.47 2.39
C GLY A 278 5.89 -0.41 3.61
N LEU A 279 5.62 -1.71 3.40
CA LEU A 279 5.39 -2.69 4.45
C LEU A 279 6.62 -2.87 5.35
N ALA A 280 7.82 -2.92 4.77
CA ALA A 280 9.08 -3.07 5.52
C ALA A 280 9.37 -1.90 6.46
N ARG A 281 8.78 -0.73 6.22
CA ARG A 281 8.96 0.47 7.07
C ARG A 281 8.02 0.50 8.27
N LEU A 282 6.97 -0.32 8.27
CA LEU A 282 6.00 -0.34 9.35
C LEU A 282 6.63 -0.81 10.67
N PRO A 283 6.27 -0.18 11.81
CA PRO A 283 7.00 -0.33 13.07
C PRO A 283 7.07 -1.78 13.56
N LEU A 284 6.02 -2.57 13.35
CA LEU A 284 5.92 -3.96 13.80
C LEU A 284 6.97 -4.89 13.19
N VAL A 285 7.42 -4.63 11.96
CA VAL A 285 8.36 -5.51 11.24
C VAL A 285 9.65 -4.83 10.83
N ASN A 286 9.76 -3.51 11.02
CA ASN A 286 10.93 -2.73 10.62
C ASN A 286 12.23 -3.30 11.21
N GLY A 287 12.21 -3.73 12.48
CA GLY A 287 13.35 -4.38 13.11
C GLY A 287 13.78 -5.66 12.38
N PHE A 288 12.82 -6.50 12.00
CA PHE A 288 13.07 -7.73 11.23
C PHE A 288 13.54 -7.45 9.81
N ALA A 289 12.88 -6.53 9.11
CA ALA A 289 13.25 -6.11 7.75
C ALA A 289 14.69 -5.55 7.66
N ARG A 290 15.20 -4.97 8.75
CA ARG A 290 16.58 -4.45 8.84
C ARG A 290 17.59 -5.47 9.34
N THR A 291 17.17 -6.67 9.72
CA THR A 291 18.03 -7.72 10.22
C THR A 291 18.44 -8.65 9.07
N PRO A 292 19.72 -8.69 8.68
CA PRO A 292 20.18 -9.60 7.63
C PRO A 292 19.91 -11.07 7.99
N PRO A 293 19.50 -11.93 7.05
CA PRO A 293 19.25 -13.36 7.31
C PRO A 293 20.43 -14.09 7.96
N LEU A 294 21.66 -13.64 7.66
CA LEU A 294 22.89 -14.19 8.21
C LEU A 294 22.99 -14.10 9.74
N LEU A 295 22.41 -13.05 10.36
CA LEU A 295 22.43 -12.90 11.83
C LEU A 295 21.69 -14.02 12.54
N TRP A 296 20.57 -14.47 11.98
CA TRP A 296 19.81 -15.58 12.54
C TRP A 296 20.63 -16.87 12.53
N LYS A 297 21.40 -17.10 11.45
CA LYS A 297 22.31 -18.25 11.33
C LYS A 297 23.47 -18.18 12.33
N MET A 298 23.88 -16.98 12.74
CA MET A 298 24.90 -16.75 13.78
C MET A 298 24.37 -16.92 15.20
N GLY A 299 23.08 -17.27 15.37
CA GLY A 299 22.47 -17.50 16.68
C GLY A 299 22.05 -16.21 17.40
N TRP A 300 21.91 -15.09 16.70
CA TRP A 300 21.37 -13.88 17.30
C TRP A 300 19.88 -14.06 17.61
N CYS A 301 19.53 -14.09 18.90
CA CYS A 301 18.15 -14.12 19.38
C CYS A 301 17.98 -13.03 20.45
N PRO A 302 17.33 -11.90 20.14
CA PRO A 302 17.22 -10.80 21.08
C PRO A 302 16.06 -11.00 22.07
N SER A 303 16.22 -10.48 23.30
CA SER A 303 15.28 -10.63 24.42
C SER A 303 13.82 -10.15 24.19
N PRO A 304 13.51 -9.20 23.28
CA PRO A 304 12.12 -8.89 22.93
C PRO A 304 11.41 -10.07 22.26
N LEU A 305 12.13 -10.87 21.48
CA LEU A 305 11.57 -12.05 20.84
C LEU A 305 11.19 -13.08 21.91
N GLU A 306 12.05 -13.28 22.92
CA GLU A 306 11.80 -14.08 24.15
C GLU A 306 10.57 -13.63 24.94
N ARG A 307 10.13 -12.37 24.76
CA ARG A 307 8.92 -11.80 25.39
C ARG A 307 7.73 -11.70 24.45
N ALA A 308 7.76 -12.42 23.33
CA ALA A 308 6.72 -12.38 22.31
C ALA A 308 6.47 -10.97 21.74
N GLN A 309 7.54 -10.21 21.48
CA GLN A 309 7.50 -8.89 20.87
C GLN A 309 8.33 -8.88 19.58
N THR A 310 7.81 -8.24 18.54
CA THR A 310 8.49 -8.15 17.23
C THR A 310 9.41 -6.92 17.09
N ASN A 311 9.42 -6.03 18.08
CA ASN A 311 10.30 -4.86 18.10
C ASN A 311 11.73 -5.27 18.49
N LEU A 312 12.55 -5.53 17.48
CA LEU A 312 13.95 -5.91 17.67
C LEU A 312 14.82 -4.71 18.07
N PRO A 313 15.80 -4.91 18.97
CA PRO A 313 16.80 -3.89 19.28
C PRO A 313 17.75 -3.71 18.07
N PRO A 314 18.50 -2.59 18.02
CA PRO A 314 19.54 -2.43 17.01
C PRO A 314 20.58 -3.55 17.11
N ILE A 315 21.11 -3.96 15.95
CA ILE A 315 22.10 -5.03 15.84
C ILE A 315 23.34 -4.68 16.67
N PRO A 316 23.83 -5.59 17.55
CA PRO A 316 25.05 -5.36 18.31
C PRO A 316 26.27 -5.17 17.40
N LEU A 317 27.18 -4.28 17.78
CA LEU A 317 28.38 -3.97 16.98
C LEU A 317 29.28 -5.18 16.71
N GLU A 318 29.19 -6.23 17.53
CA GLU A 318 29.98 -7.44 17.37
C GLU A 318 29.67 -8.18 16.06
N PHE A 319 28.38 -8.25 15.69
CA PHE A 319 27.95 -8.87 14.44
C PHE A 319 28.23 -7.97 13.22
N LEU A 320 28.20 -6.65 13.39
CA LEU A 320 28.47 -5.68 12.31
C LEU A 320 29.94 -5.67 11.86
N LYS A 321 30.85 -6.28 12.61
CA LYS A 321 32.27 -6.43 12.21
C LYS A 321 32.43 -7.40 11.05
N GLU A 322 31.45 -8.28 10.83
CA GLU A 322 31.47 -9.20 9.71
C GLU A 322 31.07 -8.48 8.42
N LYS A 323 31.98 -8.44 7.44
CA LYS A 323 31.75 -7.84 6.12
C LYS A 323 30.46 -8.27 5.42
N PRO A 324 29.99 -9.54 5.48
CA PRO A 324 28.72 -9.93 4.86
C PRO A 324 27.48 -9.44 5.63
N VAL A 325 27.61 -9.07 6.90
CA VAL A 325 26.52 -8.51 7.71
C VAL A 325 26.35 -7.01 7.48
N LEU A 326 27.44 -6.30 7.22
CA LEU A 326 27.43 -4.85 7.00
C LEU A 326 26.97 -4.44 5.59
N ARG A 327 27.02 -5.35 4.62
CA ARG A 327 26.64 -5.11 3.23
C ARG A 327 25.13 -5.20 3.04
#